data_AF-A0A1C5GID5-F1
#
_entry.id   AF-A0A1C5GID5-F1
#
_cell.length_a   1.000
_cell.length_b   1.000
_cell.length_c   1.000
_cell.angle_alpha   90.00
_cell.angle_beta   90.00
_cell.angle_gamma   90.00
#
_symmetry.space_group_name_H-M   'P 1'
#
loop_
_entity.id
_entity.type
_entity.pdbx_description
1 polymer ?
#
loop_
_entity_poly.entity_id
_entity_poly.type
_entity_poly.pdbx_seq_one_letter_code
_entity_poly.pdbx_strand_id
1 'polypeptide(L)'
;MVLATEVGLHGLSLAQLADALGVSKSGLFAHWGSKEALQLATIDRAVEQQRERVIEPALRATRGVRRLWALHQARIDFFAARVLPGGCFFASADFEYNARPGPVRDRLAEAFGRWTAFLEQLVREAVAAGELPADVDVAQLAYEIDALGITAAMRSRLLDPDTAYRHARQGLLNRLRALCPDPTLLPEGIS
;
A
#
# COMPACT_ATOMS: atom_id res chain seq x y z
N MET A 1 -13.16 6.61 -4.00
CA MET A 1 -11.93 5.87 -4.33
C MET A 1 -11.80 5.58 -5.82
N VAL A 2 -12.76 4.90 -6.47
CA VAL A 2 -12.70 4.56 -7.91
C VAL A 2 -12.28 5.74 -8.79
N LEU A 3 -13.06 6.83 -8.77
CA LEU A 3 -12.79 8.02 -9.59
C LEU A 3 -11.36 8.55 -9.40
N ALA A 4 -10.89 8.68 -8.15
CA ALA A 4 -9.55 9.20 -7.85
C ALA A 4 -8.42 8.32 -8.39
N THR A 5 -8.65 7.00 -8.53
CA THR A 5 -7.64 6.12 -9.15
C THR A 5 -7.61 6.24 -10.66
N GLU A 6 -8.72 6.58 -11.31
CA GLU A 6 -8.81 6.68 -12.77
C GLU A 6 -8.35 8.04 -13.29
N VAL A 7 -8.79 9.13 -12.66
CA VAL A 7 -8.47 10.49 -13.11
C VAL A 7 -7.27 11.10 -12.39
N GLY A 8 -6.72 10.39 -11.40
CA GLY A 8 -5.67 10.90 -10.54
C GLY A 8 -6.19 11.86 -9.47
N LEU A 9 -5.33 12.17 -8.48
CA LEU A 9 -5.70 13.05 -7.39
C LEU A 9 -5.76 14.51 -7.86
N HIS A 10 -4.90 14.90 -8.80
CA HIS A 10 -4.94 16.21 -9.46
C HIS A 10 -6.14 16.36 -10.38
N GLY A 11 -6.57 15.31 -11.09
CA GLY A 11 -7.76 15.37 -11.95
C GLY A 11 -9.06 15.43 -11.16
N LEU A 12 -9.07 14.96 -9.90
CA LEU A 12 -10.26 14.91 -9.06
C LEU A 12 -10.90 16.29 -8.85
N SER A 13 -12.23 16.37 -9.01
CA SER A 13 -13.01 17.58 -8.75
C SER A 13 -14.37 17.28 -8.11
N LEU A 14 -14.90 18.29 -7.40
CA LEU A 14 -16.25 18.22 -6.82
C LEU A 14 -17.34 18.06 -7.88
N ALA A 15 -17.14 18.59 -9.09
CA ALA A 15 -18.11 18.45 -10.18
C ALA A 15 -18.20 17.00 -10.66
N GLN A 16 -17.06 16.38 -10.98
CA GLN A 16 -17.03 14.97 -11.39
C GLN A 16 -17.55 14.04 -10.29
N LEU A 17 -17.26 14.35 -9.02
CA LEU A 17 -17.79 13.56 -7.90
C LEU A 17 -19.30 13.72 -7.75
N ALA A 18 -19.82 14.94 -7.96
CA ALA A 18 -21.26 15.22 -7.94
C ALA A 18 -21.98 14.44 -9.04
N ASP A 19 -21.46 14.50 -10.26
CA ASP A 19 -21.99 13.77 -11.42
C ASP A 19 -21.95 12.25 -11.18
N ALA A 20 -20.85 11.72 -10.66
CA ALA A 20 -20.70 10.29 -10.38
C ALA A 20 -21.63 9.78 -9.26
N LEU A 21 -21.99 10.63 -8.30
CA LEU A 21 -22.86 10.27 -7.16
C LEU A 21 -24.33 10.65 -7.39
N GLY A 22 -24.67 11.35 -8.47
CA GLY A 22 -26.03 11.84 -8.73
C GLY A 22 -26.50 12.88 -7.72
N VAL A 23 -25.59 13.65 -7.14
CA VAL A 23 -25.87 14.68 -6.12
C VAL A 23 -25.52 16.07 -6.64
N SER A 24 -26.01 17.13 -5.98
CA SER A 24 -25.67 18.49 -6.40
C SER A 24 -24.24 18.87 -6.03
N LYS A 25 -23.57 19.61 -6.92
CA LYS A 25 -22.24 20.19 -6.66
C LYS A 25 -22.24 21.08 -5.42
N SER A 26 -23.32 21.83 -5.17
CA SER A 26 -23.48 22.67 -3.98
C SER A 26 -23.53 21.84 -2.69
N GLY A 27 -24.17 20.67 -2.71
CA GLY A 27 -24.19 19.74 -1.58
C GLY A 27 -22.80 19.20 -1.23
N LEU A 28 -22.00 18.83 -2.25
CA LEU A 28 -20.62 18.40 -2.02
C LEU A 28 -19.72 19.56 -1.58
N PHE A 29 -19.92 20.76 -2.11
CA PHE A 29 -19.20 21.94 -1.66
C PHE A 29 -19.48 22.27 -0.19
N ALA A 30 -20.72 22.09 0.29
CA ALA A 30 -21.04 22.25 1.70
C ALA A 30 -20.32 21.24 2.61
N HIS A 31 -19.96 20.07 2.10
CA HIS A 31 -19.26 19.04 2.86
C HIS A 31 -17.73 19.23 2.87
N TRP A 32 -17.11 19.49 1.73
CA TRP A 32 -15.64 19.61 1.64
C TRP A 32 -15.14 21.05 1.55
N GLY A 33 -15.92 22.01 1.06
CA GLY A 33 -15.54 23.42 0.94
C GLY A 33 -14.50 23.73 -0.15
N SER A 34 -13.62 22.79 -0.50
CA SER A 34 -12.60 22.99 -1.53
C SER A 34 -12.16 21.68 -2.21
N LYS A 35 -11.48 21.82 -3.35
CA LYS A 35 -10.82 20.68 -4.02
C LYS A 35 -9.70 20.09 -3.16
N GLU A 36 -8.91 20.92 -2.50
CA GLU A 36 -7.84 20.47 -1.61
C GLU A 36 -8.39 19.63 -0.46
N ALA A 37 -9.47 20.08 0.18
CA ALA A 37 -10.14 19.31 1.24
C ALA A 37 -10.67 17.96 0.74
N LEU A 38 -11.22 17.90 -0.48
CA LEU A 38 -11.61 16.65 -1.11
C LEU A 38 -10.40 15.74 -1.37
N GLN A 39 -9.27 16.29 -1.80
CA GLN A 39 -8.04 15.53 -2.04
C GLN A 39 -7.49 14.94 -0.74
N LEU A 40 -7.43 15.75 0.33
CA LEU A 40 -7.00 15.31 1.65
C LEU A 40 -7.91 14.20 2.20
N ALA A 41 -9.23 14.39 2.13
CA ALA A 41 -10.20 13.36 2.52
C ALA A 41 -10.06 12.06 1.69
N THR A 42 -9.66 12.18 0.42
CA THR A 42 -9.40 11.02 -0.44
C THR A 42 -8.15 10.27 -0.01
N ILE A 43 -7.08 10.96 0.41
CA ILE A 43 -5.88 10.33 0.98
C ILE A 43 -6.26 9.59 2.27
N ASP A 44 -7.04 10.22 3.15
CA ASP A 44 -7.51 9.58 4.40
C ASP A 44 -8.32 8.32 4.11
N ARG A 45 -9.23 8.38 3.14
CA ARG A 45 -10.01 7.20 2.72
C ARG A 45 -9.14 6.09 2.14
N ALA A 46 -8.05 6.44 1.44
CA ALA A 46 -7.09 5.46 0.89
C ALA A 46 -6.30 4.77 2.00
N VAL A 47 -5.85 5.52 3.01
CA VAL A 47 -5.19 4.98 4.21
C VAL A 47 -6.13 4.01 4.94
N GLU A 48 -7.39 4.40 5.11
CA GLU A 48 -8.41 3.54 5.71
C GLU A 48 -8.61 2.24 4.92
N GLN A 49 -8.70 2.35 3.58
CA GLN A 49 -8.82 1.18 2.71
C GLN A 49 -7.62 0.24 2.83
N GLN A 50 -6.40 0.79 2.88
CA GLN A 50 -5.20 -0.01 3.08
C GLN A 50 -5.24 -0.73 4.43
N ARG A 51 -5.73 -0.05 5.48
CA ARG A 51 -5.89 -0.65 6.80
C ARG A 51 -6.85 -1.85 6.75
N GLU A 52 -8.06 -1.62 6.26
CA GLU A 52 -9.14 -2.62 6.18
C GLU A 52 -8.77 -3.83 5.30
N ARG A 53 -8.11 -3.58 4.17
CA ARG A 53 -7.93 -4.59 3.10
C ARG A 53 -6.58 -5.29 3.13
N VAL A 54 -5.57 -4.67 3.75
CA VAL A 54 -4.19 -5.20 3.75
C VAL A 54 -3.69 -5.42 5.18
N ILE A 55 -3.74 -4.40 6.03
CA ILE A 55 -3.14 -4.47 7.37
C ILE A 55 -3.93 -5.38 8.31
N GLU A 56 -5.22 -5.13 8.51
CA GLU A 56 -6.06 -5.91 9.44
C GLU A 56 -6.08 -7.41 9.09
N PRO A 57 -6.22 -7.82 7.82
CA PRO A 57 -6.10 -9.24 7.46
C PRO A 57 -4.75 -9.85 7.83
N ALA A 58 -3.66 -9.13 7.60
CA ALA A 58 -2.31 -9.61 7.90
C ALA A 58 -2.03 -9.71 9.41
N LEU A 59 -2.59 -8.81 10.21
CA LEU A 59 -2.43 -8.84 11.67
C LEU A 59 -3.07 -10.08 12.33
N ARG A 60 -3.98 -10.77 11.64
CA ARG A 60 -4.51 -12.08 12.08
C ARG A 60 -3.49 -13.21 11.97
N ALA A 61 -2.45 -13.06 11.17
CA ALA A 61 -1.36 -14.03 11.11
C ALA A 61 -0.51 -13.96 12.38
N THR A 62 0.09 -15.11 12.73
CA THR A 62 1.05 -15.23 13.83
C THR A 62 2.18 -14.21 13.65
N ARG A 63 2.55 -13.54 14.76
CA ARG A 63 3.64 -12.55 14.83
C ARG A 63 4.95 -13.08 14.24
N GLY A 64 5.80 -12.16 13.79
CA GLY A 64 7.12 -12.45 13.20
C GLY A 64 7.09 -12.59 11.67
N VAL A 65 7.94 -13.44 11.10
CA VAL A 65 8.14 -13.53 9.63
C VAL A 65 6.88 -13.97 8.89
N ARG A 66 6.01 -14.77 9.53
CA ARG A 66 4.70 -15.16 8.98
C ARG A 66 3.79 -13.96 8.74
N ARG A 67 3.85 -12.94 9.60
CA ARG A 67 3.05 -11.72 9.46
C ARG A 67 3.58 -10.80 8.37
N LEU A 68 4.91 -10.68 8.25
CA LEU A 68 5.54 -9.96 7.13
C LEU A 68 5.11 -10.58 5.79
N TRP A 69 5.17 -11.90 5.72
CA TRP A 69 4.70 -12.66 4.56
C TRP A 69 3.20 -12.43 4.29
N ALA A 70 2.35 -12.58 5.31
CA ALA A 70 0.90 -12.39 5.17
C ALA A 70 0.53 -10.97 4.75
N LEU A 71 1.24 -9.94 5.23
CA LEU A 71 1.03 -8.55 4.83
C LEU A 71 1.29 -8.34 3.35
N HIS A 72 2.41 -8.87 2.87
CA HIS A 72 2.76 -8.77 1.46
C HIS A 72 1.76 -9.53 0.58
N GLN A 73 1.37 -10.74 0.98
CA GLN A 73 0.33 -11.50 0.29
C GLN A 73 -0.97 -10.72 0.20
N ALA A 74 -1.48 -10.20 1.33
CA ALA A 74 -2.71 -9.40 1.37
C ALA A 74 -2.62 -8.15 0.48
N ARG A 75 -1.45 -7.52 0.41
CA ARG A 75 -1.20 -6.36 -0.47
C ARG A 75 -1.27 -6.75 -1.94
N ILE A 76 -0.62 -7.85 -2.34
CA ILE A 76 -0.67 -8.34 -3.73
C ILE A 76 -2.07 -8.80 -4.10
N ASP A 77 -2.77 -9.49 -3.21
CA ASP A 77 -4.15 -9.95 -3.41
C ASP A 77 -5.11 -8.76 -3.60
N PHE A 78 -4.92 -7.68 -2.83
CA PHE A 78 -5.69 -6.45 -2.99
C PHE A 78 -5.52 -5.84 -4.39
N PHE A 79 -4.30 -5.84 -4.95
CA PHE A 79 -4.06 -5.37 -6.32
C PHE A 79 -4.60 -6.34 -7.37
N ALA A 80 -4.44 -7.65 -7.15
CA ALA A 80 -4.93 -8.69 -8.05
C ALA A 80 -6.46 -8.69 -8.16
N ALA A 81 -7.17 -8.33 -7.08
CA ALA A 81 -8.63 -8.23 -7.07
C ALA A 81 -9.19 -7.12 -7.98
N ARG A 82 -8.35 -6.19 -8.46
CA ARG A 82 -8.73 -5.11 -9.39
C ARG A 82 -9.96 -4.29 -8.98
N VAL A 83 -10.21 -4.19 -7.66
CA VAL A 83 -11.32 -3.41 -7.09
C VAL A 83 -11.17 -1.90 -7.29
N LEU A 84 -9.96 -1.45 -7.65
CA LEU A 84 -9.66 -0.08 -8.06
C LEU A 84 -9.24 -0.09 -9.54
N PRO A 85 -10.10 0.35 -10.47
CA PRO A 85 -9.84 0.22 -11.90
C PRO A 85 -8.65 1.06 -12.37
N GLY A 86 -8.26 2.11 -11.63
CA GLY A 86 -7.07 2.90 -11.90
C GLY A 86 -5.78 2.38 -11.23
N GLY A 87 -5.84 1.27 -10.49
CA GLY A 87 -4.68 0.68 -9.82
C GLY A 87 -4.39 1.30 -8.44
N CYS A 88 -3.11 1.31 -8.06
CA CYS A 88 -2.68 1.77 -6.74
C CYS A 88 -2.78 3.29 -6.61
N PHE A 89 -3.70 3.76 -5.76
CA PHE A 89 -3.88 5.18 -5.46
C PHE A 89 -2.58 5.88 -5.05
N PHE A 90 -1.82 5.29 -4.12
CA PHE A 90 -0.61 5.92 -3.57
C PHE A 90 0.49 6.07 -4.63
N ALA A 91 0.64 5.10 -5.55
CA ALA A 91 1.62 5.20 -6.63
C ALA A 91 1.33 6.40 -7.56
N SER A 92 0.06 6.56 -7.95
CA SER A 92 -0.36 7.69 -8.80
C SER A 92 -0.23 9.03 -8.06
N ALA A 93 -0.70 9.08 -6.81
CA ALA A 93 -0.65 10.31 -6.01
C ALA A 93 0.78 10.77 -5.71
N ASP A 94 1.71 9.84 -5.44
CA ASP A 94 3.13 10.14 -5.27
C ASP A 94 3.72 10.77 -6.53
N PHE A 95 3.50 10.14 -7.70
CA PHE A 95 3.99 10.67 -8.97
C PHE A 95 3.43 12.07 -9.30
N GLU A 96 2.18 12.33 -8.91
CA GLU A 96 1.54 13.64 -9.12
C GLU A 96 2.03 14.74 -8.16
N TYR A 97 2.40 14.41 -6.92
CA TYR A 97 2.58 15.40 -5.84
C TYR A 97 3.95 15.40 -5.15
N ASN A 98 4.85 14.45 -5.40
CA ASN A 98 6.14 14.37 -4.68
C ASN A 98 6.99 15.65 -4.78
N ALA A 99 6.94 16.35 -5.92
CA ALA A 99 7.64 17.59 -6.20
C ALA A 99 6.76 18.85 -6.11
N ARG A 100 5.57 18.75 -5.51
CA ARG A 100 4.62 19.87 -5.37
C ARG A 100 4.44 20.24 -3.90
N PRO A 101 5.17 21.23 -3.37
CA PRO A 101 5.00 21.68 -1.99
C PRO A 101 3.55 22.05 -1.69
N GLY A 102 3.06 21.68 -0.51
CA GLY A 102 1.72 22.02 -0.03
C GLY A 102 1.03 20.89 0.73
N PRO A 103 -0.18 21.16 1.24
CA PRO A 103 -0.87 20.26 2.18
C PRO A 103 -1.06 18.84 1.68
N VAL A 104 -1.34 18.66 0.39
CA VAL A 104 -1.53 17.34 -0.23
C VAL A 104 -0.25 16.51 -0.19
N ARG A 105 0.91 17.10 -0.54
CA ARG A 105 2.21 16.43 -0.46
C ARG A 105 2.55 16.08 0.98
N ASP A 106 2.33 16.99 1.91
CA ASP A 106 2.66 16.79 3.32
C ASP A 106 1.82 15.65 3.92
N ARG A 107 0.54 15.56 3.56
CA ARG A 107 -0.34 14.45 3.95
C ARG A 107 0.09 13.11 3.33
N LEU A 108 0.55 13.11 2.07
CA LEU A 108 1.11 11.91 1.43
C LEU A 108 2.41 11.46 2.14
N ALA A 109 3.33 12.39 2.43
CA ALA A 109 4.57 12.11 3.14
C ALA A 109 4.30 11.49 4.52
N GLU A 110 3.32 12.01 5.25
CA GLU A 110 2.87 11.41 6.51
C GLU A 110 2.33 9.99 6.32
N ALA A 111 1.50 9.76 5.29
CA ALA A 111 0.96 8.43 5.01
C ALA A 111 2.06 7.42 4.67
N PHE A 112 3.02 7.77 3.80
CA PHE A 112 4.17 6.93 3.45
C PHE A 112 5.09 6.69 4.66
N GLY A 113 5.32 7.73 5.48
CA GLY A 113 6.09 7.60 6.72
C GLY A 113 5.46 6.62 7.70
N ARG A 114 4.14 6.69 7.91
CA ARG A 114 3.42 5.74 8.78
C ARG A 114 3.44 4.31 8.23
N TRP A 115 3.33 4.14 6.91
CA TRP A 115 3.46 2.83 6.28
C TRP A 115 4.86 2.23 6.49
N THR A 116 5.91 3.03 6.27
CA THR A 116 7.31 2.62 6.49
C THR A 116 7.55 2.23 7.95
N ALA A 117 7.13 3.09 8.89
CA ALA A 117 7.27 2.82 10.32
C ALA A 117 6.53 1.54 10.75
N PHE A 118 5.37 1.26 10.15
CA PHE A 118 4.63 0.02 10.39
C PHE A 118 5.41 -1.21 9.89
N LEU A 119 5.99 -1.16 8.68
CA LEU A 119 6.83 -2.26 8.17
C LEU A 119 8.06 -2.49 9.06
N GLU A 120 8.75 -1.43 9.46
CA GLU A 120 9.88 -1.53 10.38
C GLU A 120 9.48 -2.14 11.72
N GLN A 121 8.31 -1.77 12.26
CA GLN A 121 7.79 -2.37 13.50
C GLN A 121 7.62 -3.89 13.34
N LEU A 122 7.02 -4.36 12.24
CA LEU A 122 6.85 -5.79 12.01
C LEU A 122 8.19 -6.54 11.86
N VAL A 123 9.19 -5.89 11.25
CA VAL A 123 10.55 -6.46 11.19
C VAL A 123 11.16 -6.56 12.59
N ARG A 124 11.05 -5.50 13.43
CA ARG A 124 11.50 -5.55 14.83
C ARG A 124 10.78 -6.64 15.64
N GLU A 125 9.48 -6.84 15.42
CA GLU A 125 8.71 -7.92 16.06
C GLU A 125 9.26 -9.31 15.68
N ALA A 126 9.68 -9.51 14.43
CA ALA A 126 10.29 -10.76 13.98
C ALA A 126 11.69 -10.97 14.56
N VAL A 127 12.50 -9.91 14.68
CA VAL A 127 13.79 -9.95 15.38
C VAL A 127 13.60 -10.32 16.86
N ALA A 128 12.66 -9.67 17.55
CA ALA A 128 12.37 -9.94 18.96
C ALA A 128 11.88 -11.39 19.20
N ALA A 129 11.26 -12.01 18.19
CA ALA A 129 10.85 -13.40 18.22
C ALA A 129 11.99 -14.40 17.89
N GLY A 130 13.19 -13.91 17.55
CA GLY A 130 14.31 -14.74 17.08
C GLY A 130 14.09 -15.33 15.69
N GLU A 131 13.09 -14.84 14.94
CA GLU A 131 12.75 -15.32 13.60
C GLU A 131 13.52 -14.56 12.49
N LEU A 132 14.27 -13.51 12.85
CA LEU A 132 15.24 -12.80 12.00
C LEU A 132 16.55 -12.57 12.78
N PRO A 133 17.69 -12.32 12.10
CA PRO A 133 18.96 -12.05 12.75
C PRO A 133 18.89 -10.78 13.62
N ALA A 134 19.60 -10.78 14.75
CA ALA A 134 19.61 -9.64 15.68
C ALA A 134 20.25 -8.38 15.09
N ASP A 135 21.12 -8.55 14.08
CA ASP A 135 21.85 -7.50 13.38
C ASP A 135 21.25 -7.15 12.01
N VAL A 136 20.04 -7.63 11.69
CA VAL A 136 19.38 -7.28 10.44
C VAL A 136 19.14 -5.77 10.37
N ASP A 137 19.43 -5.18 9.21
CA ASP A 137 19.05 -3.80 8.93
C ASP A 137 17.53 -3.71 8.75
N VAL A 138 16.86 -3.25 9.80
CA VAL A 138 15.40 -3.13 9.88
C VAL A 138 14.84 -2.22 8.80
N ALA A 139 15.48 -1.06 8.58
CA ALA A 139 15.02 -0.07 7.62
C ALA A 139 15.19 -0.58 6.19
N GLN A 140 16.32 -1.22 5.91
CA GLN A 140 16.59 -1.83 4.61
C GLN A 140 15.59 -2.95 4.28
N LEU A 141 15.30 -3.86 5.22
CA LEU A 141 14.34 -4.94 4.95
C LEU A 141 12.92 -4.38 4.76
N ALA A 142 12.51 -3.39 5.55
CA ALA A 142 11.22 -2.71 5.38
C ALA A 142 11.12 -2.04 3.99
N TYR A 143 12.19 -1.38 3.55
CA TYR A 143 12.27 -0.77 2.22
C TYR A 143 12.15 -1.82 1.10
N GLU A 144 12.85 -2.95 1.21
CA GLU A 144 12.77 -4.04 0.22
C GLU A 144 11.34 -4.62 0.12
N ILE A 145 10.66 -4.81 1.27
CA ILE A 145 9.27 -5.26 1.31
C ILE A 145 8.36 -4.27 0.57
N ASP A 146 8.50 -2.97 0.84
CA ASP A 146 7.68 -1.97 0.17
C ASP A 146 7.97 -1.90 -1.33
N ALA A 147 9.25 -1.89 -1.70
CA ALA A 147 9.71 -1.81 -3.08
C ALA A 147 9.17 -2.95 -3.94
N LEU A 148 9.17 -4.19 -3.42
CA LEU A 148 8.59 -5.35 -4.10
C LEU A 148 7.08 -5.16 -4.32
N GLY A 149 6.35 -4.71 -3.30
CA GLY A 149 4.91 -4.57 -3.37
C GLY A 149 4.46 -3.42 -4.29
N ILE A 150 5.11 -2.25 -4.21
CA ILE A 150 4.76 -1.10 -5.04
C ILE A 150 5.12 -1.34 -6.51
N THR A 151 6.26 -2.00 -6.77
CA THR A 151 6.65 -2.38 -8.13
C THR A 151 5.61 -3.32 -8.75
N ALA A 152 5.12 -4.31 -8.00
CA ALA A 152 4.06 -5.19 -8.47
C ALA A 152 2.80 -4.40 -8.84
N ALA A 153 2.40 -3.47 -7.99
CA ALA A 153 1.21 -2.64 -8.18
C ALA A 153 1.28 -1.77 -9.45
N MET A 154 2.45 -1.20 -9.72
CA MET A 154 2.69 -0.36 -10.91
C MET A 154 2.81 -1.20 -12.17
N ARG A 155 3.57 -2.29 -12.12
CA ARG A 155 3.89 -3.10 -13.32
C ARG A 155 2.73 -3.98 -13.76
N SER A 156 1.87 -4.46 -12.86
CA SER A 156 0.71 -5.29 -13.23
C SER A 156 -0.37 -4.57 -14.06
N ARG A 157 -0.24 -3.25 -14.20
CA ARG A 157 -1.10 -2.41 -15.04
C ARG A 157 -0.56 -2.22 -16.46
N LEU A 158 0.74 -2.42 -16.66
CA LEU A 158 1.43 -2.19 -17.92
C LEU A 158 1.91 -3.48 -18.57
N LEU A 159 2.28 -4.46 -17.75
CA LEU A 159 2.86 -5.74 -18.13
C LEU A 159 1.93 -6.88 -17.71
N ASP A 160 2.35 -8.11 -17.98
CA ASP A 160 1.66 -9.31 -17.51
C ASP A 160 1.50 -9.29 -15.97
N PRO A 161 0.25 -9.22 -15.46
CA PRO A 161 -0.01 -9.08 -14.03
C PRO A 161 0.44 -10.30 -13.24
N ASP A 162 0.25 -11.50 -13.77
CA ASP A 162 0.56 -12.75 -13.08
C ASP A 162 2.07 -12.86 -12.85
N THR A 163 2.87 -12.51 -13.85
CA THR A 163 4.33 -12.40 -13.75
C THR A 163 4.76 -11.36 -12.71
N ALA A 164 4.16 -10.16 -12.72
CA ALA A 164 4.51 -9.11 -11.76
C ALA A 164 4.22 -9.54 -10.31
N TYR A 165 3.05 -10.13 -10.06
CA TYR A 165 2.66 -10.63 -8.74
C TYR A 165 3.53 -11.80 -8.30
N ARG A 166 3.79 -12.76 -9.18
CA ARG A 166 4.68 -13.90 -8.92
C ARG A 166 6.08 -13.44 -8.52
N HIS A 167 6.67 -12.48 -9.21
CA HIS A 167 7.98 -11.95 -8.87
C HIS A 167 8.00 -11.23 -7.51
N ALA A 168 6.97 -10.44 -7.20
CA ALA A 168 6.88 -9.77 -5.91
C ALA A 168 6.77 -10.77 -4.75
N ARG A 169 5.96 -11.82 -4.91
CA ARG A 169 5.81 -12.90 -3.92
C ARG A 169 7.11 -13.69 -3.75
N GLN A 170 7.70 -14.15 -4.86
CA GLN A 170 8.92 -14.95 -4.81
C GLN A 170 10.10 -14.16 -4.21
N GLY A 171 10.22 -12.88 -4.58
CA GLY A 171 11.29 -12.01 -4.09
C GLY A 171 11.26 -11.88 -2.58
N LEU A 172 10.08 -11.62 -2.00
CA LEU A 172 9.96 -11.52 -0.54
C LEU A 172 10.15 -12.88 0.13
N LEU A 173 9.56 -13.95 -0.40
CA LEU A 173 9.69 -15.28 0.19
C LEU A 173 11.16 -15.70 0.26
N ASN A 174 11.91 -15.53 -0.84
CA ASN A 174 13.35 -15.81 -0.88
C ASN A 174 14.11 -14.97 0.15
N ARG A 175 13.80 -13.67 0.24
CA ARG A 175 14.48 -12.77 1.17
C ARG A 175 14.24 -13.15 2.63
N LEU A 176 13.00 -13.43 3.01
CA LEU A 176 12.66 -13.84 4.37
C LEU A 176 13.24 -15.22 4.70
N ARG A 177 13.15 -16.21 3.79
CA ARG A 177 13.72 -17.55 4.01
C ARG A 177 15.24 -17.52 4.15
N ALA A 178 15.93 -16.64 3.43
CA ALA A 178 17.38 -16.49 3.54
C ALA A 178 17.84 -15.87 4.88
N LEU A 179 16.99 -15.04 5.50
CA LEU A 179 17.29 -14.39 6.78
C LEU A 179 16.77 -15.21 7.98
N CYS A 180 15.70 -15.98 7.82
CA CYS A 180 15.05 -16.69 8.90
C CYS A 180 15.87 -17.93 9.34
N PRO A 181 16.30 -18.02 10.61
CA PRO A 181 17.05 -19.17 11.11
C PRO A 181 16.28 -20.50 11.00
N ASP A 182 14.96 -20.45 11.11
CA ASP A 182 14.05 -21.57 10.86
C ASP A 182 13.16 -21.28 9.64
N PRO A 183 13.60 -21.62 8.42
CA PRO A 183 12.84 -21.35 7.21
C PRO A 183 11.56 -22.20 7.09
N THR A 184 11.32 -23.17 7.98
CA THR A 184 10.07 -23.95 7.99
C THR A 184 8.86 -23.13 8.48
N LEU A 185 9.11 -21.98 9.12
CA LEU A 185 8.08 -21.00 9.47
C LEU A 185 7.41 -20.33 8.26
N LEU A 186 8.02 -20.46 7.08
CA LEU A 186 7.56 -19.89 5.83
C LEU A 186 7.23 -20.99 4.82
N PRO A 187 6.34 -20.75 3.84
CA PRO A 187 6.06 -21.69 2.77
C PRO A 187 7.32 -22.11 2.01
N GLU A 188 7.36 -23.34 1.49
CA GLU A 188 8.45 -23.83 0.63
C GLU A 188 8.47 -23.13 -0.73
N GLY A 189 7.31 -22.68 -1.20
CA GLY A 189 7.13 -21.95 -2.45
C GLY A 189 5.93 -21.02 -2.39
N ILE A 190 5.81 -20.18 -3.41
CA ILE A 190 4.64 -19.33 -3.61
C ILE A 190 3.51 -20.18 -4.22
N SER A 191 2.29 -20.07 -3.68
CA SER A 191 1.10 -20.71 -4.28
C SER A 191 0.50 -19.84 -5.37
#